data_AF-A0A6P1ETY4-F1
#
_entry.id   AF-A0A6P1ETY4-F1
#
_cell.length_a   1.000
_cell.length_b   1.000
_cell.length_c   1.000
_cell.angle_alpha   90.00
_cell.angle_beta   90.00
_cell.angle_gamma   90.00
#
_symmetry.space_group_name_H-M   'P 1'
#
loop_
_entity.id
_entity.type
_entity.pdbx_description
1 polymer ?
#
loop_
_entity_poly.entity_id
_entity_poly.type
_entity_poly.pdbx_seq_one_letter_code
_entity_poly.pdbx_strand_id
1 'polypeptide(L)'
;MTGNESDDAAPADVRGRGDRAAAFARAAAPLRLAEAEELYAGYLEALADSDAYARGATRSETRDLVERSIRAEFAVAEGLPEQTVSRRLENAQLLFEHLPLTRALLAQARLHWEEGEAVCGDRGKPPRVLPRRSR
;
A
#
# COMPACT_ATOMS: atom_id res chain seq x y z
N MET A 1 47.86 4.38 29.69
CA MET A 1 46.62 4.80 29.03
C MET A 1 46.44 3.97 27.77
N THR A 2 45.55 2.97 27.79
CA THR A 2 45.23 2.11 26.64
C THR A 2 43.74 2.24 26.34
N GLY A 3 43.45 2.72 25.14
CA GLY A 3 42.34 2.32 24.28
C GLY A 3 40.95 2.32 24.89
N ASN A 4 40.26 3.44 24.78
CA ASN A 4 38.81 3.47 24.71
C ASN A 4 38.40 2.97 23.31
N GLU A 5 38.26 1.66 23.12
CA GLU A 5 37.57 1.09 21.95
C GLU A 5 36.18 0.68 22.42
N SER A 6 35.23 1.59 22.22
CA SER A 6 33.81 1.32 22.33
C SER A 6 33.48 0.11 21.45
N ASP A 7 33.16 -0.98 22.13
CA ASP A 7 32.63 -2.22 21.57
C ASP A 7 31.18 -1.97 21.10
N ASP A 8 31.03 -1.15 20.06
CA ASP A 8 29.75 -0.77 19.44
C ASP A 8 29.42 -1.71 18.25
N ALA A 9 29.96 -2.93 18.32
CA ALA A 9 29.53 -4.02 17.48
C ALA A 9 28.31 -4.67 18.17
N ALA A 10 27.09 -4.32 17.71
CA ALA A 10 25.94 -5.17 18.01
C ALA A 10 26.35 -6.64 17.82
N PRO A 11 26.16 -7.53 18.82
CA PRO A 11 26.69 -8.88 18.79
C PRO A 11 26.32 -9.53 17.45
N ALA A 12 27.27 -10.18 16.77
CA ALA A 12 27.10 -10.69 15.40
C ALA A 12 25.78 -11.46 15.18
N ASP A 13 25.27 -12.10 16.23
CA ASP A 13 23.99 -12.80 16.29
C ASP A 13 22.76 -11.91 16.04
N VAL A 14 22.77 -10.66 16.52
CA VAL A 14 21.68 -9.70 16.32
C VAL A 14 21.64 -9.27 14.85
N ARG A 15 22.80 -8.98 14.25
CA ARG A 15 22.90 -8.60 12.82
C ARG A 15 22.42 -9.74 11.92
N GLY A 16 22.91 -10.96 12.15
CA GLY A 16 22.48 -12.13 11.37
C GLY A 16 20.98 -12.47 11.52
N ARG A 17 20.37 -12.19 12.68
CA ARG A 17 18.91 -12.29 12.85
C ARG A 17 18.17 -11.19 12.06
N GLY A 18 18.69 -9.96 12.08
CA GLY A 18 18.16 -8.84 11.30
C GLY A 18 18.18 -9.13 9.79
N ASP A 19 19.30 -9.64 9.27
CA ASP A 19 19.44 -9.97 7.84
C ASP A 19 18.44 -11.04 7.40
N ARG A 20 18.24 -12.07 8.23
CA ARG A 20 17.22 -13.11 7.97
C ARG A 20 15.80 -12.55 8.02
N ALA A 21 15.49 -11.69 9.00
CA ALA A 21 14.18 -11.05 9.08
C ALA A 21 13.90 -10.19 7.84
N ALA A 22 14.87 -9.41 7.39
CA ALA A 22 14.76 -8.62 6.17
C ALA A 22 14.63 -9.50 4.92
N ALA A 23 15.34 -10.62 4.84
CA ALA A 23 15.20 -11.58 3.75
C ALA A 23 13.78 -12.18 3.69
N PHE A 24 13.19 -12.56 4.84
CA PHE A 24 11.81 -13.05 4.89
C PHE A 24 10.80 -11.97 4.49
N ALA A 25 10.95 -10.74 4.96
CA ALA A 25 10.08 -9.62 4.58
C ALA A 25 10.11 -9.36 3.07
N ARG A 26 11.31 -9.35 2.46
CA ARG A 26 11.47 -9.22 1.01
C ARG A 26 10.88 -10.40 0.25
N ALA A 27 11.07 -11.61 0.74
CA ALA A 27 10.50 -12.81 0.11
C ALA A 27 8.97 -12.83 0.14
N ALA A 28 8.34 -12.16 1.11
CA ALA A 28 6.89 -12.00 1.16
C ALA A 28 6.37 -10.92 0.21
N ALA A 29 7.19 -9.96 -0.21
CA ALA A 29 6.77 -8.81 -1.01
C ALA A 29 6.10 -9.19 -2.35
N PRO A 30 6.59 -10.18 -3.14
CA PRO A 30 5.91 -10.62 -4.35
C PRO A 30 4.50 -11.17 -4.10
N LEU A 31 4.30 -11.90 -3.00
CA LEU A 31 2.98 -12.43 -2.64
C LEU A 31 2.01 -11.30 -2.27
N ARG A 32 2.49 -10.31 -1.51
CA ARG A 32 1.70 -9.10 -1.19
C ARG A 32 1.36 -8.27 -2.42
N LEU A 33 2.28 -8.22 -3.39
CA LEU A 33 2.01 -7.57 -4.66
C LEU A 33 0.91 -8.29 -5.46
N ALA A 34 0.93 -9.62 -5.51
CA ALA A 34 -0.12 -10.40 -6.15
C ALA A 34 -1.48 -10.20 -5.46
N GLU A 35 -1.50 -10.16 -4.11
CA GLU A 35 -2.70 -9.81 -3.33
C GLU A 35 -3.27 -8.43 -3.73
N ALA A 36 -2.40 -7.43 -3.91
CA ALA A 36 -2.82 -6.10 -4.38
C ALA A 36 -3.27 -6.08 -5.86
N GLU A 37 -2.70 -6.95 -6.70
CA GLU A 37 -3.11 -7.12 -8.10
C GLU A 37 -4.55 -7.60 -8.19
N GLU A 38 -4.91 -8.64 -7.42
CA GLU A 38 -6.27 -9.19 -7.37
C GLU A 38 -7.28 -8.16 -6.86
N LEU A 39 -6.92 -7.37 -5.84
CA LEU A 39 -7.77 -6.28 -5.36
C LEU A 39 -8.02 -5.22 -6.44
N TYR A 40 -6.97 -4.84 -7.17
CA TYR A 40 -7.11 -3.86 -8.24
C TYR A 40 -7.89 -4.41 -9.43
N ALA A 41 -7.69 -5.67 -9.80
CA ALA A 41 -8.45 -6.34 -10.84
C ALA A 41 -9.94 -6.39 -10.50
N GLY A 42 -10.30 -6.81 -9.29
CA GLY A 42 -11.69 -6.82 -8.84
C GLY A 42 -12.31 -5.42 -8.80
N TYR A 43 -11.53 -4.39 -8.46
CA TYR A 43 -11.99 -3.00 -8.53
C TYR A 43 -12.32 -2.58 -9.98
N LEU A 44 -11.47 -2.93 -10.95
CA LEU A 44 -11.73 -2.66 -12.37
C LEU A 44 -12.95 -3.43 -12.89
N GLU A 45 -13.12 -4.69 -12.49
CA GLU A 45 -14.30 -5.48 -12.84
C GLU A 45 -15.59 -4.84 -12.31
N ALA A 46 -15.59 -4.40 -11.05
CA ALA A 46 -16.76 -3.76 -10.45
C ALA A 46 -17.07 -2.39 -11.07
N LEU A 47 -16.06 -1.63 -11.51
CA LEU A 47 -16.28 -0.41 -12.28
C LEU A 47 -16.88 -0.67 -13.67
N ALA A 48 -16.53 -1.79 -14.30
CA ALA A 48 -17.08 -2.16 -15.60
C ALA A 48 -18.57 -2.53 -15.53
N ASP A 49 -19.05 -3.00 -14.36
CA ASP A 49 -20.46 -3.29 -14.08
C ASP A 49 -21.06 -2.31 -13.05
N SER A 50 -20.77 -1.01 -13.19
CA SER A 50 -21.18 0.02 -12.22
C SER A 50 -22.70 0.10 -11.97
N ASP A 51 -23.51 -0.30 -12.95
CA ASP A 51 -24.97 -0.26 -12.86
C ASP A 51 -25.53 -1.25 -11.83
N ALA A 52 -24.81 -2.35 -11.56
CA ALA A 52 -25.16 -3.26 -10.47
C ALA A 52 -25.08 -2.59 -9.08
N TYR A 53 -24.28 -1.53 -8.96
CA TYR A 53 -23.93 -0.89 -7.68
C TYR A 53 -24.64 0.45 -7.41
N ALA A 54 -25.34 1.05 -8.39
CA ALA A 54 -25.90 2.41 -8.22
C ALA A 54 -27.29 2.66 -8.82
N ARG A 55 -28.20 1.69 -8.75
CA ARG A 55 -29.58 1.85 -9.23
C ARG A 55 -30.27 3.06 -8.58
N GLY A 56 -30.67 4.04 -9.40
CA GLY A 56 -31.56 5.16 -9.01
C GLY A 56 -30.88 6.42 -8.47
N ALA A 57 -29.57 6.57 -8.59
CA ALA A 57 -28.83 7.75 -8.11
C ALA A 57 -28.54 8.78 -9.21
N THR A 58 -28.31 10.05 -8.84
CA THR A 58 -27.77 11.04 -9.80
C THR A 58 -26.32 10.71 -10.16
N ARG A 59 -25.76 11.21 -11.27
CA ARG A 59 -24.41 10.82 -11.74
C ARG A 59 -23.29 10.96 -10.69
N SER A 60 -23.31 12.01 -9.87
CA SER A 60 -22.31 12.21 -8.80
C SER A 60 -22.55 11.25 -7.63
N GLU A 61 -23.80 11.09 -7.21
CA GLU A 61 -24.18 10.14 -6.16
C GLU A 61 -23.94 8.70 -6.59
N THR A 62 -24.09 8.40 -7.88
CA THR A 62 -23.84 7.10 -8.52
C THR A 62 -22.37 6.73 -8.32
N ARG A 63 -21.43 7.64 -8.60
CA ARG A 63 -20.00 7.34 -8.44
C ARG A 63 -19.63 7.06 -6.98
N ASP A 64 -20.03 7.94 -6.06
CA ASP A 64 -19.70 7.78 -4.64
C ASP A 64 -20.39 6.54 -4.04
N LEU A 65 -21.61 6.22 -4.51
CA LEU A 65 -22.35 5.01 -4.12
C LEU A 65 -21.69 3.74 -4.67
N VAL A 66 -21.25 3.74 -5.93
CA VAL A 66 -20.50 2.63 -6.54
C VAL A 66 -19.21 2.40 -5.75
N GLU A 67 -18.41 3.44 -5.53
CA GLU A 67 -17.15 3.31 -4.79
C GLU A 67 -17.35 2.83 -3.35
N ARG A 68 -18.41 3.29 -2.66
CA ARG A 68 -18.75 2.79 -1.32
C ARG A 68 -19.20 1.33 -1.35
N SER A 69 -20.04 0.96 -2.32
CA SER A 69 -20.55 -0.41 -2.43
C SER A 69 -19.43 -1.40 -2.76
N ILE A 70 -18.52 -1.04 -3.67
CA ILE A 70 -17.33 -1.83 -3.98
C ILE A 70 -16.47 -2.05 -2.72
N ARG A 71 -16.19 -1.00 -1.96
CA ARG A 71 -15.44 -1.12 -0.70
C ARG A 71 -16.14 -2.01 0.32
N ALA A 72 -17.46 -1.95 0.40
CA ALA A 72 -18.25 -2.80 1.29
C ALA A 72 -18.17 -4.28 0.89
N GLU A 73 -18.26 -4.61 -0.41
CA GLU A 73 -18.11 -5.98 -0.90
C GLU A 73 -16.74 -6.57 -0.56
N PHE A 74 -15.67 -5.82 -0.81
CA PHE A 74 -14.32 -6.24 -0.43
C PHE A 74 -14.15 -6.38 1.09
N ALA A 75 -14.72 -5.47 1.88
CA ALA A 75 -14.70 -5.57 3.34
C ALA A 75 -15.37 -6.85 3.86
N VAL A 76 -16.49 -7.24 3.26
CA VAL A 76 -17.17 -8.50 3.56
C VAL A 76 -16.32 -9.70 3.15
N ALA A 77 -15.77 -9.71 1.93
CA ALA A 77 -14.98 -10.81 1.41
C ALA A 77 -13.69 -11.05 2.22
N GLU A 78 -13.02 -9.97 2.65
CA GLU A 78 -11.78 -10.05 3.42
C GLU A 78 -11.98 -10.17 4.93
N GLY A 79 -13.19 -9.90 5.44
CA GLY A 79 -13.45 -9.84 6.88
C GLY A 79 -12.72 -8.68 7.57
N LEU A 80 -12.48 -7.58 6.85
CA LEU A 80 -11.73 -6.42 7.33
C LEU A 80 -12.62 -5.18 7.46
N PRO A 81 -12.26 -4.20 8.30
CA PRO A 81 -12.95 -2.91 8.33
C PRO A 81 -12.88 -2.21 6.97
N GLU A 82 -13.97 -1.57 6.56
CA GLU A 82 -14.06 -0.83 5.29
C GLU A 82 -12.94 0.20 5.13
N GLN A 83 -12.54 0.87 6.22
CA GLN A 83 -11.42 1.82 6.20
C GLN A 83 -10.08 1.15 5.83
N THR A 84 -9.84 -0.07 6.30
CA THR A 84 -8.64 -0.84 5.96
C THR A 84 -8.65 -1.22 4.49
N VAL A 85 -9.80 -1.67 3.98
CA VAL A 85 -9.99 -2.00 2.56
C VAL A 85 -9.84 -0.78 1.67
N SER A 86 -10.42 0.36 2.04
CA SER A 86 -10.25 1.63 1.33
C SER A 86 -8.78 1.96 1.13
N ARG A 87 -7.99 1.91 2.21
CA ARG A 87 -6.54 2.18 2.14
C ARG A 87 -5.80 1.17 1.27
N ARG A 88 -6.20 -0.12 1.31
CA ARG A 88 -5.58 -1.17 0.48
C ARG A 88 -5.89 -0.97 -1.01
N LEU A 89 -7.12 -0.62 -1.34
CA LEU A 89 -7.51 -0.28 -2.72
C LEU A 89 -6.79 0.98 -3.22
N GLU A 90 -6.69 2.03 -2.40
CA GLU A 90 -5.92 3.23 -2.72
C GLU A 90 -4.45 2.90 -3.02
N ASN A 91 -3.82 2.06 -2.16
CA ASN A 91 -2.44 1.59 -2.38
C ASN A 91 -2.31 0.77 -3.67
N ALA A 92 -3.26 -0.13 -3.93
CA ALA A 92 -3.27 -0.94 -5.14
C ALA A 92 -3.38 -0.07 -6.40
N GLN A 93 -4.35 0.84 -6.45
CA GLN A 93 -4.50 1.80 -7.57
C GLN A 93 -3.20 2.59 -7.81
N LEU A 94 -2.60 3.17 -6.76
CA LEU A 94 -1.33 3.90 -6.88
C LEU A 94 -0.20 3.01 -7.43
N LEU A 95 -0.09 1.76 -6.97
CA LEU A 95 0.94 0.82 -7.41
C LEU A 95 0.79 0.44 -8.90
N PHE A 96 -0.43 0.16 -9.34
CA PHE A 96 -0.68 -0.32 -10.70
C PHE A 96 -0.79 0.79 -11.75
N GLU A 97 -1.27 1.97 -11.36
CA GLU A 97 -1.49 3.09 -12.28
C GLU A 97 -0.31 4.08 -12.34
N HIS A 98 0.42 4.25 -11.23
CA HIS A 98 1.32 5.40 -11.09
C HIS A 98 2.74 5.06 -10.63
N LEU A 99 2.99 3.85 -10.10
CA LEU A 99 4.27 3.48 -9.51
C LEU A 99 4.88 2.21 -10.14
N PRO A 100 5.12 2.19 -11.47
CA PRO A 100 5.64 0.99 -12.15
C PRO A 100 7.02 0.56 -11.64
N LEU A 101 7.87 1.50 -11.21
CA LEU A 101 9.17 1.18 -10.62
C LEU A 101 9.04 0.50 -9.26
N THR A 102 8.18 1.03 -8.37
CA THR A 102 7.90 0.41 -7.06
C THR A 102 7.36 -1.00 -7.24
N ARG A 103 6.40 -1.17 -8.16
CA ARG A 103 5.84 -2.48 -8.52
C ARG A 103 6.94 -3.45 -8.98
N ALA A 104 7.84 -3.02 -9.85
CA ALA A 104 8.94 -3.86 -10.31
C ALA A 104 9.91 -4.27 -9.18
N LEU A 105 10.20 -3.36 -8.24
CA LEU A 105 11.08 -3.67 -7.10
C LEU A 105 10.44 -4.64 -6.11
N LEU A 106 9.13 -4.52 -5.86
CA LEU A 106 8.35 -5.47 -5.05
C LEU A 106 8.33 -6.86 -5.70
N ALA A 107 8.05 -6.92 -7.01
CA ALA A 107 8.03 -8.18 -7.77
C ALA A 107 9.39 -8.90 -7.75
N GLN A 108 10.49 -8.14 -7.72
CA GLN A 108 11.85 -8.68 -7.64
C GLN A 108 12.33 -8.98 -6.21
N ALA A 109 11.47 -8.83 -5.19
CA ALA A 109 11.85 -8.96 -3.77
C ALA A 109 13.02 -8.05 -3.37
N ARG A 110 13.15 -6.87 -4.00
CA ARG A 110 14.22 -5.89 -3.74
C ARG A 110 13.79 -4.79 -2.76
N LEU A 111 12.50 -4.70 -2.51
CA LEU A 111 11.86 -3.74 -1.61
C LEU A 111 10.98 -4.49 -0.61
N HIS A 112 10.87 -4.01 0.62
CA HIS A 112 9.87 -4.53 1.56
C HIS A 112 8.48 -4.05 1.14
N TRP A 113 7.43 -4.81 1.49
CA TRP A 113 6.06 -4.38 1.21
C TRP A 113 5.72 -3.04 1.88
N GLU A 114 6.13 -2.88 3.13
CA GLU A 114 5.88 -1.69 3.94
C GLU A 114 6.54 -0.43 3.35
N GLU A 115 7.70 -0.58 2.71
CA GLU A 115 8.35 0.51 1.99
C GLU A 115 7.54 0.91 0.75
N GLY A 116 6.96 -0.06 0.04
CA GLY A 116 6.03 0.18 -1.05
C GLY A 116 4.77 0.94 -0.60
N GLU A 117 4.18 0.53 0.53
CA GLU A 117 3.02 1.22 1.13
C GLU A 117 3.38 2.65 1.58
N ALA A 118 4.58 2.87 2.11
CA ALA A 118 5.05 4.20 2.49
C ALA A 118 5.14 5.15 1.28
N VAL A 119 5.65 4.67 0.13
CA VAL A 119 5.66 5.45 -1.12
C VAL A 119 4.25 5.82 -1.57
N CYS A 120 3.29 4.90 -1.44
CA CYS A 120 1.87 5.16 -1.75
C CYS A 120 1.30 6.22 -0.80
N GLY A 121 1.53 6.09 0.50
CA GLY A 121 1.06 7.03 1.52
C GLY A 121 1.62 8.45 1.37
N ASP A 122 2.84 8.61 0.87
CA ASP A 122 3.40 9.94 0.59
C ASP A 122 2.87 10.56 -0.70
N ARG A 123 2.49 9.75 -1.70
CA ARG A 123 1.83 10.24 -2.92
C ARG A 123 0.35 10.56 -2.74
N GLY A 124 -0.34 9.89 -1.81
CA GLY A 124 -1.74 10.15 -1.48
C GLY A 124 -1.97 11.43 -0.66
N LYS A 125 -0.91 12.04 -0.11
CA LYS A 125 -1.02 13.29 0.66
C LYS A 125 -1.03 14.50 -0.28
N PRO A 126 -1.91 15.50 -0.05
CA PRO A 126 -1.81 16.78 -0.75
C PRO A 126 -0.46 17.44 -0.43
N PRO A 127 0.12 18.24 -1.36
CA PRO A 127 1.39 18.91 -1.14
C PRO A 127 1.30 19.74 0.15
N ARG A 128 2.26 19.51 1.05
CA ARG A 128 2.33 20.25 2.32
C ARG A 128 2.59 21.72 2.00
N VAL A 129 1.53 22.53 2.00
CA VAL A 129 1.64 23.99 1.82
C VAL A 129 2.44 24.52 3.00
N LEU A 130 3.71 24.86 2.76
CA LEU A 130 4.53 25.53 3.76
C LEU A 130 3.88 26.87 4.10
N PRO A 131 3.70 27.22 5.39
CA PRO A 131 3.11 28.49 5.76
C PRO A 131 3.95 29.61 5.16
N ARG A 132 3.31 30.47 4.36
CA ARG A 132 3.93 31.68 3.83
C ARG A 132 4.40 32.50 5.03
N ARG A 133 5.72 32.63 5.20
CA ARG A 133 6.29 33.56 6.17
C ARG A 133 5.89 34.97 5.72
N SER A 134 4.95 35.56 6.43
CA SER A 134 4.64 36.99 6.37
C SER A 134 5.94 37.76 6.61
N ARG A 135 6.31 38.63 5.67
CA ARG A 135 7.36 39.63 5.86
C ARG A 135 6.87 40.75 6.76
#